data_AF-A0A537RHU7-F1
#
_entry.id   AF-A0A537RHU7-F1
#
_cell.length_a   1.000
_cell.length_b   1.000
_cell.length_c   1.000
_cell.angle_alpha   90.00
_cell.angle_beta   90.00
_cell.angle_gamma   90.00
#
_symmetry.space_group_name_H-M   'P 1'
#
loop_
_entity.id
_entity.type
_entity.pdbx_description
1 polymer ?
#
loop_
_entity_poly.entity_id
_entity_poly.type
_entity_poly.pdbx_seq_one_letter_code
_entity_poly.pdbx_strand_id
1 'polypeptide(L)' 'MTKLIVDSKEIDVPPDYTLLQACEAAGAEIPRFCFHE' A
#
# COMPACT_ATOMS: atom_id res chain seq x y z
N MET A 1 6.19 10.74 5.40
CA MET A 1 4.99 10.25 6.08
C MET A 1 3.81 10.84 5.32
N THR A 2 3.12 9.98 4.58
CA THR A 2 1.96 10.30 3.73
C THR A 2 0.78 9.48 4.22
N LYS A 3 -0.31 10.16 4.55
CA LYS A 3 -1.53 9.52 5.03
C LYS A 3 -2.40 9.05 3.87
N LEU A 4 -2.84 7.79 3.92
CA LEU A 4 -3.73 7.18 2.95
C LEU A 4 -4.88 6.46 3.66
N ILE A 5 -5.99 6.29 2.96
CA ILE A 5 -7.12 5.46 3.42
C ILE A 5 -7.20 4.25 2.47
N VAL A 6 -7.03 3.04 3.02
CA VAL A 6 -7.15 1.76 2.30
C VAL A 6 -8.18 0.92 3.03
N ASP A 7 -9.25 0.50 2.34
CA ASP A 7 -10.36 -0.27 2.94
C ASP A 7 -10.88 0.34 4.27
N SER A 8 -11.09 1.65 4.24
CA SER A 8 -11.52 2.45 5.41
C SER A 8 -10.54 2.49 6.59
N LYS A 9 -9.33 1.95 6.45
CA LYS A 9 -8.24 2.07 7.43
C LYS A 9 -7.33 3.24 7.06
N GLU A 10 -7.11 4.15 7.99
CA GLU A 10 -6.09 5.20 7.85
C GLU A 10 -4.70 4.60 8.14
N ILE A 11 -3.78 4.74 7.20
CA ILE A 11 -2.39 4.30 7.32
C ILE A 11 -1.45 5.49 7.08
N ASP A 12 -0.28 5.45 7.72
CA ASP A 12 0.80 6.42 7.49
C ASP A 12 2.03 5.67 6.99
N VAL A 13 2.43 5.95 5.75
CA VAL A 13 3.50 5.24 5.04
C VAL A 13 4.55 6.22 4.49
N PRO A 14 5.75 5.75 4.13
CA PRO A 14 6.73 6.56 3.44
C PRO A 14 6.17 7.16 2.13
N PRO A 15 6.58 8.38 1.74
CA PRO A 15 6.04 9.05 0.56
C PRO A 15 6.47 8.41 -0.77
N ASP A 16 7.51 7.59 -0.74
CA ASP A 16 8.08 6.83 -1.85
C ASP A 16 7.46 5.44 -2.03
N TYR A 17 6.56 5.02 -1.12
CA TYR A 17 5.80 3.79 -1.30
C TYR A 17 4.93 3.88 -2.56
N THR A 18 4.96 2.83 -3.35
CA THR A 18 3.94 2.59 -4.37
C THR A 18 2.59 2.31 -3.70
N LEU A 19 1.49 2.46 -4.45
CA LEU A 19 0.17 2.08 -3.93
C LEU A 19 0.10 0.58 -3.55
N LEU A 20 0.85 -0.27 -4.26
CA LEU A 20 0.92 -1.70 -3.97
C LEU A 20 1.50 -1.96 -2.57
N GLN A 21 2.65 -1.35 -2.26
CA GLN A 21 3.30 -1.45 -0.95
C GLN A 21 2.45 -0.82 0.16
N ALA A 22 1.75 0.28 -0.13
CA ALA A 22 0.83 0.89 0.83
C ALA A 22 -0.36 -0.03 1.16
N CYS A 23 -0.93 -0.70 0.16
CA CYS A 23 -1.98 -1.69 0.37
C CYS A 23 -1.50 -2.91 1.15
N GLU A 24 -0.29 -3.40 0.88
CA GLU A 24 0.33 -4.48 1.66
C GLU A 24 0.57 -4.08 3.12
N ALA A 25 1.03 -2.86 3.37
CA ALA A 25 1.17 -2.31 4.73
C ALA A 25 -0.18 -2.20 5.47
N ALA A 26 -1.29 -2.07 4.74
CA ALA A 26 -2.65 -2.12 5.29
C ALA A 26 -3.17 -3.56 5.52
N GLY A 27 -2.39 -4.58 5.12
CA GLY A 27 -2.74 -6.00 5.16
C GLY A 27 -3.62 -6.48 3.99
N ALA A 28 -3.71 -5.70 2.91
CA ALA A 28 -4.43 -6.08 1.70
C ALA A 28 -3.46 -6.75 0.70
N GLU A 29 -3.84 -7.92 0.19
CA GLU A 29 -3.09 -8.60 -0.87
C GLU A 29 -3.65 -8.21 -2.24
N ILE A 30 -2.83 -7.55 -3.06
CA ILE A 30 -3.20 -7.20 -4.43
C ILE A 30 -2.55 -8.20 -5.40
N PRO A 31 -3.35 -8.92 -6.20
CA PRO A 31 -2.82 -9.83 -7.20
C PRO A 31 -1.93 -9.11 -8.21
N ARG A 32 -0.76 -9.69 -8.47
CA ARG A 32 0.19 -9.17 -9.45
C ARG A 32 0.75 -10.32 -10.29
N PHE A 33 1.03 -10.03 -11.56
CA PHE A 33 1.60 -11.01 -12.50
C PHE A 33 3.02 -10.65 -12.93
N CYS A 34 3.23 -9.42 -13.40
CA CYS A 34 4.52 -8.97 -13.96
C CYS A 34 5.34 -8.07 -13.04
N PHE A 35 4.76 -7.61 -11.92
CA PHE A 35 5.47 -6.79 -10.94
C PHE A 35 6.33 -7.67 -10.04
N HIS A 36 7.61 -7.32 -9.96
CA HIS A 36 8.59 -7.95 -9.08
C HIS A 36 9.14 -6.86 -8.14
N GLU A 37 9.58 -7.26 -6.95
CA GLU A 37 10.11 -6.34 -5.93
C GLU A 37 11.39 -5.61 -6.36
#